data_AF-A0A7K3XXG9-F1
#
_entry.id   AF-A0A7K3XXG9-F1
#
_cell.length_a   1.000
_cell.length_b   1.000
_cell.length_c   1.000
_cell.angle_alpha   90.00
_cell.angle_beta   90.00
_cell.angle_gamma   90.00
#
_symmetry.space_group_name_H-M   'P 1'
#
loop_
_entity.id
_entity.type
_entity.pdbx_description
1 polymer ?
#
loop_
_entity_poly.entity_id
_entity_poly.type
_entity_poly.pdbx_seq_one_letter_code
_entity_poly.pdbx_strand_id
1 'polypeptide(L)' 'MNEIWANRLIAGTKKWEQVPASRKEAVAAVLEGRVESGVLSEERRLEIVGG' A
#
# COMPACT_ATOMS: atom_id res chain seq x y z
N MET A 1 -4.57 -9.54 -6.76
CA MET A 1 -3.99 -8.42 -7.55
C MET A 1 -3.71 -7.19 -6.70
N ASN A 2 -4.62 -6.79 -5.80
CA ASN A 2 -4.38 -5.66 -4.87
C ASN A 2 -3.25 -5.96 -3.88
N GLU A 3 -3.14 -7.20 -3.39
CA GLU A 3 -2.01 -7.65 -2.58
C GLU A 3 -0.66 -7.58 -3.31
N ILE A 4 -0.64 -7.85 -4.62
CA ILE A 4 0.57 -7.70 -5.44
C ILE A 4 0.94 -6.22 -5.52
N TRP A 5 -0.03 -5.32 -5.72
CA TRP A 5 0.20 -3.88 -5.66
C TRP A 5 0.76 -3.45 -4.30
N ALA A 6 0.12 -3.86 -3.20
CA ALA A 6 0.60 -3.58 -1.85
C ALA A 6 2.04 -4.08 -1.63
N ASN A 7 2.35 -5.32 -2.03
CA ASN A 7 3.72 -5.87 -1.99
C ASN A 7 4.71 -5.00 -2.77
N ARG A 8 4.34 -4.58 -3.98
CA ARG A 8 5.23 -3.79 -4.84
C ARG A 8 5.46 -2.37 -4.31
N LEU A 9 4.45 -1.80 -3.65
CA LEU A 9 4.54 -0.51 -2.97
C LEU A 9 5.46 -0.58 -1.75
N ILE A 10 5.29 -1.61 -0.90
CA ILE A 10 6.17 -1.85 0.26
C ILE A 10 7.61 -2.11 -0.18
N ALA A 11 7.80 -2.90 -1.24
CA ALA A 11 9.11 -3.18 -1.81
C ALA A 11 9.71 -1.98 -2.58
N GLY A 12 8.99 -0.86 -2.73
CA GLY A 12 9.46 0.33 -3.46
C GLY A 12 9.60 0.15 -4.99
N THR A 13 9.20 -0.99 -5.54
CA THR A 13 9.27 -1.27 -6.99
C THR A 13 8.18 -0.56 -7.80
N LYS A 14 7.16 -0.03 -7.12
CA LYS A 14 6.10 0.82 -7.65
C LYS A 14 5.80 1.94 -6.66
N LYS A 15 5.27 3.04 -7.17
CA LYS A 15 4.79 4.20 -6.38
C LYS A 15 3.26 4.25 -6.35
N TRP A 16 2.69 4.88 -5.33
CA TRP A 16 1.25 5.04 -5.15
C TRP A 16 0.56 5.75 -6.32
N GLU A 17 1.24 6.73 -6.92
CA GLU A 17 0.77 7.46 -8.10
C GLU A 17 0.51 6.53 -9.31
N GLN A 18 1.19 5.38 -9.36
CA GLN A 18 1.04 4.40 -10.43
C GLN A 18 -0.14 3.44 -10.21
N VAL A 19 -0.73 3.42 -9.01
CA VAL A 19 -1.89 2.58 -8.71
C VAL A 19 -3.11 3.16 -9.46
N PRO A 20 -3.81 2.35 -10.28
CA PRO A 20 -5.02 2.79 -10.96
C PRO A 20 -6.05 3.33 -9.96
N ALA A 21 -6.72 4.43 -10.30
CA ALA A 21 -7.67 5.10 -9.41
C ALA A 21 -8.75 4.15 -8.87
N SER A 22 -9.29 3.28 -9.73
CA SER A 22 -10.29 2.25 -9.38
C SER A 22 -9.79 1.19 -8.38
N ARG A 23 -8.49 1.13 -8.11
CA ARG A 23 -7.87 0.17 -7.19
C ARG A 23 -7.27 0.80 -5.95
N LYS A 24 -7.16 2.14 -5.89
CA LYS A 24 -6.52 2.82 -4.77
C LYS A 24 -7.17 2.45 -3.44
N GLU A 25 -8.50 2.53 -3.34
CA GLU A 25 -9.22 2.17 -2.12
C GLU A 25 -8.95 0.72 -1.67
N ALA A 26 -9.06 -0.23 -2.59
CA ALA A 26 -8.84 -1.64 -2.27
C ALA A 26 -7.37 -1.98 -1.96
N VAL A 27 -6.40 -1.26 -2.52
CA VAL A 27 -4.98 -1.40 -2.17
C VAL A 27 -4.68 -0.74 -0.82
N ALA A 28 -5.30 0.41 -0.52
CA ALA A 28 -5.19 1.06 0.78
C ALA A 28 -5.68 0.13 1.89
N ALA A 29 -6.86 -0.49 1.73
CA ALA A 29 -7.39 -1.45 2.70
C ALA A 29 -6.44 -2.63 2.97
N VAL A 30 -5.72 -3.11 1.94
CA VAL A 30 -4.69 -4.15 2.12
C VAL A 30 -3.48 -3.63 2.89
N LEU A 31 -3.08 -2.38 2.67
CA LEU A 31 -1.99 -1.76 3.43
C LEU A 31 -2.38 -1.54 4.90
N GLU A 32 -3.62 -1.11 5.18
CA GLU A 32 -4.17 -1.03 6.55
C GLU A 32 -4.11 -2.39 7.25
N GLY A 33 -4.62 -3.45 6.61
CA GLY A 33 -4.56 -4.80 7.20
C GLY A 33 -3.12 -5.28 7.47
N ARG A 34 -2.14 -4.78 6.70
CA ARG A 34 -0.71 -5.06 6.97
C ARG A 34 -0.17 -4.28 8.16
N VAL A 35 -0.70 -3.09 8.42
CA VAL A 35 -0.43 -2.35 9.66
C VAL A 35 -1.00 -3.10 10.85
N GLU A 36 -2.26 -3.54 10.78
CA GLU A 36 -2.91 -4.29 11.85
C GLU A 36 -2.19 -5.61 12.17
N SER A 37 -1.68 -6.31 11.14
CA SER A 37 -0.90 -7.53 11.30
C SER A 37 0.56 -7.31 11.73
N GLY A 38 1.03 -6.07 11.82
CA GLY A 38 2.42 -5.73 12.17
C GLY A 38 3.44 -5.96 11.06
N VAL A 39 2.99 -6.27 9.83
CA VAL A 39 3.86 -6.45 8.65
C VAL A 39 4.36 -5.12 8.09
N LEU A 40 3.61 -4.04 8.31
CA LEU A 40 3.92 -2.69 7.85
C LEU A 40 3.75 -1.73 9.04
N SER A 41 4.65 -0.75 9.22
CA SER A 41 4.38 0.31 10.21
C SER A 41 3.43 1.36 9.62
N GLU A 42 2.66 2.01 10.50
CA GLU A 42 1.76 3.11 10.09
C GLU A 42 2.52 4.26 9.42
N GLU A 43 3.70 4.60 9.93
CA GLU A 43 4.59 5.61 9.34
C GLU A 43 4.96 5.22 7.90
N ARG A 44 5.37 3.97 7.69
CA ARG A 44 5.76 3.47 6.36
C ARG A 44 4.57 3.39 5.41
N ARG A 45 3.37 3.10 5.92
CA ARG A 45 2.13 3.15 5.15
C ARG A 45 1.87 4.57 4.63
N LEU A 46 1.96 5.58 5.51
CA LEU A 46 1.78 6.99 5.15
C LEU A 46 2.81 7.45 4.11
N GLU A 47 4.08 7.07 4.27
CA GLU A 47 5.12 7.35 3.25
C GLU A 47 4.78 6.73 1.88
N ILE A 48 4.24 5.51 1.87
CA ILE A 48 3.86 4.81 0.64
C ILE A 48 2.72 5.52 -0.08
N VAL A 49 1.65 5.88 0.65
CA VAL A 49 0.50 6.56 0.04
C VAL A 49 0.77 8.04 -0.26
N GLY A 50 1.94 8.54 0.16
CA GLY A 50 2.35 9.94 -0.02
C GLY A 50 1.46 10.87 0.79
N GLY A 51 1.22 10.51 2.05
CA GLY A 51 0.35 11.23 3.00
C GLY A 51 0.49 12.74 2.98
#